data_AF-A0A813KV12-F1
#
_entry.id   AF-A0A813KV12-F1
#
_cell.length_a   1.000
_cell.length_b   1.000
_cell.length_c   1.000
_cell.angle_alpha   90.00
_cell.angle_beta   90.00
_cell.angle_gamma   90.00
#
_symmetry.space_group_name_H-M   'P 1'
#
loop_
_entity.id
_entity.type
_entity.pdbx_description
1 polymer ?
#
loop_
_entity_poly.entity_id
_entity_poly.type
_entity_poly.pdbx_seq_one_letter_code
_entity_poly.pdbx_strand_id
1 'polypeptide(L)'
;MYPTEHFDEMQDTPIVFACVALYTILAIIFLLNLLVAQLNGAYQAVYADMVGYARLNRGNIICQTVPVISAYRWKSWLATLRLDERLEFNEGDVGLAGGFQVLEPANANPTNIDMIHRFGGSTSPAMQWPEEDARNDESDKFGRLEKVILRATRKMGGGKKGSKAGGSSSMGQSSSQSGEGTSRGSAGGSEDGN
;
A
#
# COMPACT_ATOMS: atom_id res chain seq x y z
N MET A 1 20.57 -50.02 39.64
CA MET A 1 19.49 -50.32 40.60
C MET A 1 19.67 -49.32 41.73
N TYR A 2 18.67 -48.46 41.98
CA TYR A 2 18.80 -47.43 43.02
C TYR A 2 18.98 -48.09 44.40
N PRO A 3 19.84 -47.58 45.29
CA PRO A 3 20.00 -48.13 46.63
C PRO A 3 18.69 -48.02 47.40
N THR A 4 18.11 -49.16 47.81
CA THR A 4 16.80 -49.25 48.46
C THR A 4 16.84 -48.85 49.94
N GLU A 5 18.01 -48.84 50.58
CA GLU A 5 18.15 -48.54 52.02
C GLU A 5 17.75 -47.10 52.37
N HIS A 6 17.94 -46.14 51.46
CA HIS A 6 17.48 -44.75 51.63
C HIS A 6 15.99 -44.55 51.33
N PHE A 7 15.35 -45.53 50.68
CA PHE A 7 13.93 -45.46 50.33
C PHE A 7 13.05 -45.80 51.53
N ASP A 8 13.48 -46.77 52.34
CA ASP A 8 12.79 -47.16 53.58
C ASP A 8 12.86 -46.06 54.65
N GLU A 9 13.99 -45.34 54.77
CA GLU A 9 14.15 -44.18 55.68
C GLU A 9 13.26 -42.99 55.27
N MET A 10 13.00 -42.79 53.98
CA MET A 10 12.08 -41.76 53.49
C MET A 10 10.60 -42.13 53.73
N GLN A 11 10.31 -43.42 53.90
CA GLN A 11 8.95 -43.91 54.19
C GLN A 11 8.54 -43.62 55.64
N ASP A 12 9.50 -43.52 56.57
CA ASP A 12 9.29 -43.22 57.98
C ASP A 12 8.87 -41.75 58.24
N THR A 13 9.11 -40.84 57.29
CA THR A 13 8.65 -39.44 57.36
C THR A 13 7.69 -39.13 56.21
N PRO A 14 6.39 -39.46 56.33
CA PRO A 14 5.40 -39.29 55.25
C PRO A 14 5.28 -37.85 54.75
N ILE A 15 5.70 -36.88 55.57
CA ILE A 15 5.76 -35.46 55.24
C ILE A 15 6.81 -35.18 54.15
N VAL A 16 7.98 -35.80 54.21
CA VAL A 16 9.06 -35.58 53.22
C VAL A 16 8.65 -36.14 51.86
N PHE A 17 8.08 -37.35 51.84
CA PHE A 17 7.56 -37.96 50.62
C PHE A 17 6.44 -37.10 49.99
N ALA A 18 5.51 -36.59 50.79
CA ALA A 18 4.46 -35.69 50.31
C ALA A 18 5.01 -34.37 49.74
N CYS A 19 6.02 -33.78 50.39
CA CYS A 19 6.69 -32.57 49.91
C CYS A 19 7.42 -32.79 48.57
N VAL A 20 8.13 -33.91 48.41
CA VAL A 20 8.81 -34.26 47.16
C VAL A 20 7.78 -34.55 46.05
N ALA A 21 6.71 -35.28 46.35
CA ALA A 21 5.65 -35.54 45.38
C ALA A 21 4.96 -34.24 44.92
N LEU A 22 4.63 -33.35 45.85
CA LEU A 22 4.05 -32.04 45.55
C LEU A 22 5.00 -31.18 44.73
N TYR A 23 6.28 -31.13 45.09
CA TYR A 23 7.31 -30.43 44.33
C TYR A 23 7.42 -30.96 42.90
N THR A 24 7.47 -32.29 42.71
CA THR A 24 7.53 -32.90 41.38
C THR A 24 6.29 -32.58 40.55
N ILE A 25 5.09 -32.63 41.14
CA ILE A 25 3.84 -32.28 40.44
C ILE A 25 3.86 -30.80 40.01
N LEU A 26 4.25 -29.89 40.91
CA LEU A 26 4.34 -28.46 40.61
C LEU A 26 5.40 -28.18 39.54
N ALA A 27 6.55 -28.84 39.61
CA ALA A 27 7.61 -28.72 38.62
C ALA A 27 7.15 -29.20 37.24
N ILE A 28 6.43 -30.33 37.16
CA ILE A 28 5.89 -30.84 35.89
C ILE A 28 4.86 -29.86 35.32
N ILE A 29 3.91 -29.38 36.12
CA ILE A 29 2.90 -28.42 35.67
C ILE A 29 3.57 -27.13 35.16
N PHE A 30 4.54 -26.62 35.91
CA PHE A 30 5.27 -25.41 35.52
C PHE A 30 6.05 -25.61 34.22
N LEU A 31 6.82 -26.69 34.11
CA LEU A 31 7.64 -26.97 32.92
C LEU A 31 6.76 -27.23 31.69
N LEU A 32 5.63 -27.91 31.84
CA LEU A 32 4.71 -28.17 30.73
C LEU A 32 4.04 -26.89 30.24
N ASN A 33 3.63 -26.01 31.17
CA ASN A 33 3.07 -24.71 30.82
C ASN A 33 4.11 -23.81 30.12
N LEU A 34 5.36 -23.85 30.57
CA LEU A 34 6.46 -23.12 29.95
C LEU A 34 6.74 -23.65 28.53
N LEU A 35 6.77 -24.97 28.36
CA LEU A 35 6.95 -25.62 27.06
C LEU A 35 5.85 -25.22 26.06
N VAL A 36 4.58 -25.23 26.50
CA VAL A 36 3.44 -24.81 25.66
C VAL A 36 3.58 -23.34 25.28
N ALA A 37 3.96 -22.46 26.21
CA ALA A 37 4.16 -21.04 25.93
C ALA A 37 5.28 -20.81 24.90
N GLN A 38 6.41 -21.50 25.05
CA GLN A 38 7.53 -21.42 24.10
C GLN A 38 7.13 -21.93 22.71
N LEU A 39 6.42 -23.06 22.64
CA LEU A 39 6.01 -23.65 21.38
C LEU A 39 5.00 -22.76 20.65
N ASN A 40 4.02 -22.18 21.36
CA ASN A 40 3.04 -21.28 20.76
C ASN A 40 3.71 -19.98 20.28
N GLY A 41 4.62 -19.41 21.08
CA GLY A 41 5.38 -18.22 20.68
C GLY A 41 6.23 -18.46 19.42
N ALA A 42 6.94 -19.60 19.37
CA ALA A 42 7.70 -19.98 18.19
C ALA A 42 6.81 -20.27 16.98
N TYR A 43 5.67 -20.94 17.19
CA TYR A 43 4.71 -21.24 16.13
C TYR A 43 4.15 -19.97 15.50
N GLN A 44 3.72 -18.99 16.30
CA GLN A 44 3.19 -17.74 15.79
C GLN A 44 4.22 -16.96 14.96
N ALA A 45 5.48 -16.93 15.41
CA ALA A 45 6.57 -16.29 14.68
C ALA A 45 6.82 -16.96 13.32
N VAL A 46 6.81 -18.30 13.26
CA VAL A 46 7.10 -19.05 12.03
C VAL A 46 5.89 -19.15 11.10
N TYR A 47 4.66 -19.11 11.63
CA TYR A 47 3.44 -19.33 10.87
C TYR A 47 3.25 -18.27 9.77
N ALA A 48 3.55 -17.00 10.07
CA ALA A 48 3.51 -15.92 9.08
C ALA A 48 4.48 -16.17 7.91
N ASP A 49 5.65 -16.74 8.22
CA ASP A 49 6.72 -16.95 7.24
C ASP A 49 6.64 -18.30 6.52
N MET A 50 5.83 -19.27 6.99
CA MET A 50 5.72 -20.60 6.39
C MET A 50 5.38 -20.56 4.90
N VAL A 51 4.46 -19.66 4.51
CA VAL A 51 4.08 -19.51 3.10
C VAL A 51 5.25 -18.97 2.27
N GLY A 52 6.03 -18.03 2.84
CA GLY A 52 7.25 -17.51 2.23
C GLY A 52 8.30 -18.60 2.03
N TYR A 53 8.56 -19.40 3.06
CA TYR A 53 9.48 -20.54 2.98
C TYR A 53 9.03 -21.59 1.94
N ALA A 54 7.73 -21.90 1.86
CA ALA A 54 7.21 -22.83 0.86
C ALA A 54 7.40 -22.30 -0.57
N ARG A 55 7.16 -21.00 -0.80
CA ARG A 55 7.40 -20.35 -2.10
C ARG A 55 8.88 -20.35 -2.46
N LEU A 56 9.76 -20.03 -1.51
CA LEU A 56 11.20 -20.01 -1.71
C LEU A 56 11.73 -21.42 -2.03
N ASN A 57 11.27 -22.44 -1.31
CA ASN A 57 11.65 -23.82 -1.56
C ASN A 57 11.22 -24.27 -2.96
N ARG A 58 9.99 -23.93 -3.38
CA ARG A 58 9.52 -24.21 -4.75
C ARG A 58 10.38 -23.49 -5.79
N GLY A 59 10.72 -22.23 -5.57
CA GLY A 59 11.61 -21.47 -6.46
C GLY A 59 12.99 -22.11 -6.58
N ASN A 60 13.56 -22.57 -5.47
CA ASN A 60 14.85 -23.26 -5.44
C ASN A 60 14.81 -24.55 -6.29
N ILE A 61 13.78 -25.38 -6.12
CA ILE A 61 13.58 -26.58 -6.94
C ILE A 61 13.50 -26.23 -8.44
N ILE A 62 12.78 -25.17 -8.80
CA ILE A 62 12.68 -24.73 -10.20
C ILE A 62 14.07 -24.31 -10.72
N CYS A 63 14.81 -23.46 -10.00
CA CYS A 63 16.14 -23.02 -10.41
C CYS A 63 17.13 -24.17 -10.55
N GLN A 64 17.03 -25.21 -9.72
CA GLN A 64 17.86 -26.41 -9.81
C GLN A 64 17.47 -27.32 -10.99
N THR A 65 16.20 -27.34 -11.36
CA THR A 65 15.68 -28.24 -12.42
C THR A 65 15.74 -27.63 -13.81
N VAL A 66 15.65 -26.30 -13.95
CA VAL A 66 15.72 -25.59 -15.24
C VAL A 66 16.97 -25.95 -16.06
N PRO A 67 18.19 -26.03 -15.48
CA PRO A 67 19.40 -26.42 -16.23
C PRO A 67 19.36 -27.85 -16.79
N VAL A 68 18.52 -28.73 -16.22
CA VAL A 68 18.36 -30.13 -16.67
C VAL A 68 17.51 -30.21 -17.94
N ILE A 69 16.72 -29.17 -18.23
CA ILE A 69 15.84 -29.13 -19.40
C ILE A 69 16.66 -28.86 -20.66
N SER A 70 16.44 -29.66 -21.71
CA SER A 70 17.10 -29.42 -23.00
C SER A 70 16.66 -28.08 -23.61
N ALA A 71 17.59 -27.37 -24.25
CA ALA A 71 17.31 -26.07 -24.87
C ALA A 71 16.18 -26.12 -25.90
N TYR A 72 16.01 -27.26 -26.59
CA TYR A 72 14.90 -27.47 -27.52
C TYR A 72 13.54 -27.47 -26.80
N ARG A 73 13.42 -28.24 -25.71
CA ARG A 73 12.17 -28.30 -24.92
C ARG A 73 11.87 -26.96 -24.26
N TRP A 74 12.89 -26.27 -23.75
CA TRP A 74 12.74 -24.95 -23.17
C TRP A 74 12.20 -23.92 -24.18
N LYS A 75 12.79 -23.86 -25.38
CA LYS A 75 12.32 -22.97 -26.46
C LYS A 75 10.90 -23.32 -26.92
N SER A 76 10.60 -24.61 -27.07
CA SER A 76 9.25 -25.05 -27.44
C SER A 76 8.22 -24.64 -26.37
N TRP A 77 8.57 -24.78 -25.09
CA TRP A 77 7.70 -24.34 -24.00
C TRP A 77 7.51 -22.83 -23.99
N LEU A 78 8.59 -22.04 -24.15
CA LEU A 78 8.49 -20.58 -24.26
C LEU A 78 7.55 -20.15 -25.40
N ALA A 79 7.61 -20.82 -26.55
CA ALA A 79 6.70 -20.54 -27.66
C ALA A 79 5.22 -20.82 -27.32
N THR A 80 4.92 -21.79 -26.44
CA THR A 80 3.54 -22.04 -25.99
C THR A 80 2.98 -20.94 -25.10
N LEU A 81 3.83 -20.13 -24.47
CA LEU A 81 3.42 -19.07 -23.57
C LEU A 81 2.84 -17.85 -24.31
N ARG A 82 3.14 -17.71 -25.61
CA ARG A 82 2.66 -16.60 -26.46
C ARG A 82 2.92 -15.22 -25.87
N LEU A 83 4.06 -15.06 -25.21
CA LEU A 83 4.46 -13.79 -24.60
C LEU A 83 4.66 -12.67 -25.63
N ASP A 84 4.83 -13.01 -26.90
CA ASP A 84 4.94 -12.05 -27.99
C ASP A 84 3.57 -11.51 -28.45
N GLU A 85 2.46 -12.20 -28.12
CA GLU A 85 1.11 -11.76 -28.45
C GLU A 85 0.66 -10.65 -27.50
N ARG A 86 -0.03 -9.64 -28.05
CA ARG A 86 -0.62 -8.57 -27.24
C ARG A 86 -1.81 -9.12 -26.46
N LEU A 87 -1.84 -8.86 -25.16
CA LEU A 87 -2.95 -9.28 -24.30
C LEU A 87 -4.11 -8.31 -24.41
N GLU A 88 -5.34 -8.81 -24.44
CA GLU A 88 -6.53 -7.96 -24.39
C GLU A 88 -6.89 -7.64 -22.93
N PHE A 89 -7.11 -6.35 -22.63
CA PHE A 89 -7.58 -5.94 -21.30
C PHE A 89 -9.10 -6.12 -21.17
N ASN A 90 -9.84 -5.84 -22.24
CA ASN A 90 -11.28 -6.02 -22.38
C ASN A 90 -11.64 -6.19 -23.87
N GLU A 91 -12.87 -6.56 -24.18
CA GLU A 91 -13.36 -6.68 -25.56
C GLU A 91 -13.11 -5.37 -26.34
N GLY A 92 -12.24 -5.43 -27.34
CA GLY A 92 -11.85 -4.29 -28.18
C GLY A 92 -10.68 -3.43 -27.67
N ASP A 93 -10.06 -3.79 -26.55
CA ASP A 93 -8.92 -3.06 -25.96
C ASP A 93 -7.63 -3.91 -26.01
N VAL A 94 -6.74 -3.54 -26.94
CA VAL A 94 -5.48 -4.26 -27.17
C VAL A 94 -4.40 -3.72 -26.21
N GLY A 95 -4.06 -4.54 -25.22
CA GLY A 95 -3.03 -4.27 -24.25
C GLY A 95 -1.60 -4.63 -24.68
N LEU A 96 -0.72 -4.70 -23.68
CA LEU A 96 0.71 -4.92 -23.85
C LEU A 96 1.02 -6.41 -24.09
N ALA A 97 2.11 -6.68 -24.82
CA ALA A 97 2.69 -8.01 -24.92
C ALA A 97 3.58 -8.32 -23.69
N GLY A 98 3.90 -9.60 -23.48
CA GLY A 98 4.82 -10.06 -22.43
C GLY A 98 4.17 -10.48 -21.12
N GLY A 99 2.83 -10.55 -21.07
CA GLY A 99 2.09 -10.92 -19.86
C GLY A 99 1.37 -12.26 -19.94
N PHE A 100 0.77 -12.64 -18.82
CA PHE A 100 -0.22 -13.71 -18.72
C PHE A 100 -1.54 -13.15 -18.22
N GLN A 101 -2.64 -13.40 -18.95
CA GLN A 101 -3.97 -13.05 -18.48
C GLN A 101 -4.43 -14.06 -17.44
N VAL A 102 -4.77 -13.59 -16.25
CA VAL A 102 -5.25 -14.41 -15.13
C VAL A 102 -6.58 -13.84 -14.64
N LEU A 103 -7.56 -14.72 -14.45
CA LEU A 103 -8.82 -14.36 -13.81
C LEU A 103 -8.59 -14.30 -12.30
N GLU A 104 -8.58 -13.10 -11.75
CA GLU A 104 -8.53 -12.88 -10.30
C GLU A 104 -9.93 -12.59 -9.76
N PRO A 105 -10.29 -13.13 -8.58
CA PRO A 105 -11.56 -12.82 -7.95
C PRO A 105 -11.58 -11.36 -7.49
N ALA A 106 -12.67 -10.66 -7.79
CA ALA A 106 -12.80 -9.21 -7.58
C ALA A 106 -12.61 -8.75 -6.12
N ASN A 107 -12.75 -9.66 -5.15
CA ASN A 107 -12.58 -9.38 -3.73
C ASN A 107 -11.14 -9.52 -3.21
N ALA A 108 -10.20 -10.03 -4.02
CA ALA A 108 -8.82 -10.22 -3.57
C ALA A 108 -8.05 -8.90 -3.45
N ASN A 109 -8.34 -7.94 -4.32
CA ASN A 109 -7.70 -6.62 -4.36
C ASN A 109 -8.79 -5.54 -4.54
N PRO A 110 -9.61 -5.26 -3.51
CA PRO A 110 -10.69 -4.28 -3.63
C PRO A 110 -10.10 -2.88 -3.83
N THR A 111 -10.09 -2.42 -5.08
CA THR A 111 -9.76 -1.04 -5.46
C THR A 111 -11.03 -0.21 -5.52
N ASN A 112 -11.16 0.78 -4.64
CA ASN A 112 -12.30 1.73 -4.65
C ASN A 112 -12.14 2.81 -5.75
N ILE A 113 -11.05 2.76 -6.51
CA ILE A 113 -10.68 3.72 -7.54
C ILE A 113 -10.35 2.91 -8.79
N ASP A 114 -11.12 3.10 -9.85
CA ASP A 114 -10.77 2.57 -11.17
C ASP A 114 -9.52 3.31 -11.66
N MET A 115 -8.40 2.59 -11.76
CA MET A 115 -7.12 3.15 -12.18
C MET A 115 -6.97 3.18 -13.71
N ILE A 116 -7.94 2.67 -14.46
CA ILE A 116 -7.85 2.57 -15.92
C ILE A 116 -8.56 3.77 -16.56
N HIS A 117 -7.79 4.80 -16.89
CA HIS A 117 -8.28 5.91 -17.70
C HIS A 117 -8.36 5.50 -19.17
N ARG A 118 -9.58 5.48 -19.72
CA ARG A 118 -9.84 5.14 -21.13
C ARG A 118 -9.88 6.43 -21.95
N PHE A 119 -9.00 6.53 -22.94
CA PHE A 119 -8.98 7.63 -23.89
C PHE A 119 -9.39 7.13 -25.28
N GLY A 120 -10.36 7.80 -25.91
CA GLY A 120 -10.73 7.50 -27.30
C GLY A 120 -9.71 8.11 -28.26
N GLY A 121 -9.24 7.35 -29.25
CA GLY A 121 -8.30 7.84 -30.26
C GLY A 121 -7.37 6.75 -30.80
N SER A 122 -6.49 7.14 -31.72
CA SER A 122 -5.42 6.26 -32.21
C SER A 122 -4.26 6.28 -31.23
N THR A 123 -3.68 5.12 -30.89
CA THR A 123 -2.48 5.00 -30.05
C THR A 123 -1.18 5.37 -30.80
N SER A 124 -1.27 6.23 -31.80
CA SER A 124 -0.14 6.68 -32.62
C SER A 124 0.77 7.57 -31.78
N PRO A 125 2.11 7.45 -31.89
CA PRO A 125 3.05 8.38 -31.23
C PRO A 125 2.83 9.85 -31.59
N ALA A 126 2.17 10.14 -32.72
CA ALA A 126 1.81 11.49 -33.14
C ALA A 126 0.60 12.07 -32.38
N MET A 127 -0.14 11.24 -31.65
CA MET A 127 -1.31 11.61 -30.87
C MET A 127 -1.03 11.28 -29.40
N GLN A 128 -0.30 12.20 -28.74
CA GLN A 128 0.03 12.05 -27.32
C GLN A 128 -1.24 12.05 -26.47
N TRP A 129 -1.18 11.33 -25.34
CA TRP A 129 -2.28 11.29 -24.38
C TRP A 129 -2.57 12.72 -23.89
N PRO A 130 -3.83 13.10 -23.69
CA PRO A 130 -4.16 14.41 -23.14
C PRO A 130 -3.37 14.61 -21.84
N GLU A 131 -2.71 15.76 -21.70
CA GLU A 131 -2.05 16.11 -20.43
C GLU A 131 -3.14 16.11 -19.35
N GLU A 132 -2.91 15.36 -18.27
CA GLU A 132 -3.75 15.48 -17.10
C GLU A 132 -3.60 16.90 -16.57
N ASP A 133 -4.61 17.73 -16.78
CA ASP A 133 -4.72 18.99 -16.08
C ASP A 133 -4.69 18.67 -14.59
N ALA A 134 -3.53 18.87 -13.95
CA ALA A 134 -3.33 18.78 -12.50
C ALA A 134 -4.25 19.73 -11.69
N ARG A 135 -5.22 20.38 -12.35
CA ARG A 135 -6.26 21.25 -11.80
C ARG A 135 -7.54 20.52 -11.45
N ASN A 136 -7.70 19.24 -11.82
CA ASN A 136 -8.91 18.46 -11.54
C ASN A 136 -8.66 17.32 -10.54
N ASP A 137 -7.61 17.43 -9.74
CA ASP A 137 -7.43 16.57 -8.56
C ASP A 137 -8.65 16.74 -7.64
N GLU A 138 -9.37 15.66 -7.37
CA GLU A 138 -10.58 15.71 -6.53
C GLU A 138 -10.26 16.23 -5.12
N SER A 139 -9.01 16.09 -4.67
CA SER A 139 -8.47 16.67 -3.44
C SER A 139 -8.69 18.19 -3.38
N ASP A 140 -8.53 18.89 -4.51
CA ASP A 140 -8.66 20.34 -4.64
C ASP A 140 -10.13 20.79 -4.57
N LYS A 141 -11.08 19.96 -5.02
CA LYS A 141 -12.52 20.22 -4.91
C LYS A 141 -12.98 20.16 -3.46
N PHE A 142 -12.52 19.15 -2.70
CA PHE A 142 -12.81 19.04 -1.28
C PHE A 142 -12.20 20.22 -0.49
N GLY A 143 -10.96 20.62 -0.81
CA GLY A 143 -10.33 21.80 -0.20
C GLY A 143 -11.05 23.12 -0.51
N ARG A 144 -11.62 23.27 -1.71
CA ARG A 144 -12.47 24.44 -2.06
C ARG A 144 -13.80 24.41 -1.31
N LEU A 145 -14.43 23.24 -1.18
CA LEU A 145 -15.69 23.08 -0.46
C LEU A 145 -15.51 23.38 1.03
N GLU A 146 -14.43 22.91 1.63
CA GLU A 146 -14.06 23.21 3.03
C GLU A 146 -13.86 24.72 3.23
N LYS A 147 -13.17 25.40 2.32
CA LYS A 147 -13.01 26.87 2.35
C LYS A 147 -14.34 27.62 2.22
N VAL A 148 -15.31 27.12 1.46
CA VAL A 148 -16.64 27.70 1.34
C VAL A 148 -17.43 27.51 2.64
N ILE A 149 -17.37 26.32 3.25
CA ILE A 149 -18.02 26.01 4.53
C ILE A 149 -17.43 26.86 5.66
N LEU A 150 -16.10 27.02 5.72
CA LEU A 150 -15.42 27.90 6.67
C LEU A 150 -15.81 29.37 6.50
N ARG A 151 -15.96 29.84 5.25
CA ARG A 151 -16.44 31.20 4.99
C ARG A 151 -17.89 31.39 5.41
N ALA A 152 -18.75 30.41 5.17
CA ALA A 152 -20.17 30.46 5.54
C ALA A 152 -20.36 30.48 7.06
N THR A 153 -19.66 29.59 7.77
CA THR A 153 -19.69 29.52 9.25
C THR A 153 -19.12 30.77 9.91
N ARG A 154 -18.03 31.35 9.37
CA ARG A 154 -17.46 32.62 9.88
C ARG A 154 -18.40 33.81 9.65
N LYS A 155 -19.20 33.79 8.57
CA LYS A 155 -20.20 34.82 8.27
C LYS A 155 -21.46 34.68 9.14
N MET A 156 -21.81 33.47 9.58
CA MET A 156 -22.90 33.22 10.53
C MET A 156 -22.52 33.48 11.99
N GLY A 157 -21.24 33.36 12.37
CA GLY A 157 -20.76 33.61 13.74
C GLY A 157 -20.53 35.08 14.12
N GLY A 158 -20.65 36.03 13.18
CA GLY A 158 -20.29 37.44 13.38
C GLY A 158 -21.40 38.39 13.84
N GLY A 159 -22.54 37.88 14.30
CA GLY A 159 -23.72 38.69 14.62
C GLY A 159 -23.94 38.97 16.10
N LYS A 160 -23.30 40.01 16.66
CA LYS A 160 -23.84 41.00 17.65
C LYS A 160 -22.74 41.66 18.52
N LYS A 161 -22.44 42.93 18.24
CA LYS A 161 -22.36 44.00 19.26
C LYS A 161 -22.48 45.36 18.57
N GLY A 162 -23.46 46.16 19.01
CA GLY A 162 -23.91 47.38 18.32
C GLY A 162 -23.45 48.70 18.94
N SER A 163 -23.84 49.77 18.23
CA SER A 163 -23.84 51.22 18.56
C SER A 163 -22.45 51.87 18.77
N LYS A 164 -22.16 53.09 18.30
CA LYS A 164 -22.98 54.32 18.29
C LYS A 164 -22.42 55.34 17.27
N ALA A 165 -23.29 56.29 16.89
CA ALA A 165 -23.17 57.32 15.87
C ALA A 165 -22.04 58.36 16.04
N GLY A 166 -21.71 59.03 14.94
CA GLY A 166 -21.01 60.33 14.91
C GLY A 166 -20.41 60.63 13.54
N GLY A 167 -21.05 61.50 12.75
CA GLY A 167 -20.55 61.91 11.43
C GLY A 167 -19.49 63.02 11.49
N SER A 168 -18.71 63.16 10.42
CA SER A 168 -18.30 64.43 9.81
C SER A 168 -17.35 64.22 8.61
N SER A 169 -17.73 64.86 7.51
CA SER A 169 -16.97 65.53 6.44
C SER A 169 -15.47 65.25 6.15
N SER A 170 -15.24 65.15 4.84
CA SER A 170 -14.21 65.85 4.03
C SER A 170 -12.81 65.24 3.85
N MET A 171 -12.30 65.51 2.64
CA MET A 171 -10.93 65.38 2.13
C MET A 171 -10.35 63.95 2.11
N GLY A 172 -9.96 63.36 0.98
CA GLY A 172 -9.27 63.95 -0.16
C GLY A 172 -7.78 63.97 0.10
N GLN A 173 -7.03 62.95 -0.36
CA GLN A 173 -5.65 63.14 -0.81
C GLN A 173 -5.17 62.00 -1.71
N SER A 174 -4.71 62.43 -2.88
CA SER A 174 -3.95 61.74 -3.91
C SER A 174 -2.46 61.60 -3.54
N SER A 175 -1.71 60.98 -4.46
CA SER A 175 -0.24 60.96 -4.63
C SER A 175 0.45 59.74 -3.97
N SER A 176 1.40 59.04 -4.58
CA SER A 176 2.07 59.15 -5.90
C SER A 176 3.11 58.02 -6.03
N GLN A 177 3.35 57.55 -7.27
CA GLN A 177 4.68 57.29 -7.89
C GLN A 177 5.57 56.21 -7.23
N SER A 178 5.95 55.11 -7.89
CA SER A 178 6.83 54.95 -9.08
C SER A 178 6.69 53.49 -9.60
N GLY A 179 6.95 53.08 -10.85
CA GLY A 179 7.55 53.70 -12.02
C GLY A 179 8.93 53.10 -12.36
N GLU A 180 9.01 51.92 -12.98
CA GLU A 180 10.01 51.45 -13.98
C GLU A 180 9.79 49.93 -14.25
N GLY A 181 9.74 49.35 -15.46
CA GLY A 181 9.98 49.85 -16.80
C GLY A 181 11.16 49.14 -17.46
N THR A 182 10.99 47.96 -18.08
CA THR A 182 11.75 47.64 -19.31
C THR A 182 11.11 46.53 -20.15
N SER A 183 10.73 46.93 -21.35
CA SER A 183 10.32 46.15 -22.52
C SER A 183 11.52 45.66 -23.33
N ARG A 184 11.41 44.48 -23.95
CA ARG A 184 12.01 44.18 -25.26
C ARG A 184 11.23 43.06 -25.94
N GLY A 185 10.50 43.41 -27.00
CA GLY A 185 10.00 42.45 -27.99
C GLY A 185 10.96 42.35 -29.18
N SER A 186 10.75 41.34 -30.03
CA SER A 186 10.76 41.50 -31.50
C SER A 186 10.35 40.20 -32.21
N ALA A 187 9.48 40.36 -33.21
CA ALA A 187 9.23 39.64 -34.47
C ALA A 187 9.35 38.10 -34.52
N GLY A 188 8.40 37.34 -35.09
CA GLY A 188 7.56 37.61 -36.26
C GLY A 188 8.03 36.72 -37.42
N GLY A 189 7.16 35.86 -37.94
CA GLY A 189 7.48 34.97 -39.08
C GLY A 189 6.42 33.90 -39.32
N SER A 190 5.33 34.30 -39.97
CA SER A 190 4.36 33.46 -40.66
C SER A 190 4.80 33.26 -42.11
N GLU A 191 4.73 32.04 -42.64
CA GLU A 191 4.62 31.80 -44.09
C GLU A 191 4.03 30.41 -44.37
N ASP A 192 2.91 30.42 -45.11
CA ASP A 192 2.27 29.29 -45.79
C ASP A 192 2.99 28.98 -47.12
N GLY A 193 2.89 27.72 -47.58
CA GLY A 193 2.83 27.41 -49.02
C GLY A 193 3.90 26.46 -49.59
N ASN A 194 3.58 25.16 -49.66
CA ASN A 194 3.36 24.37 -50.91
C ASN A 194 3.30 22.87 -50.60
#